data_AF-A0A2M8QVZ4-F1
#
_entry.id   AF-A0A2M8QVZ4-F1
#
_cell.length_a   1.000
_cell.length_b   1.000
_cell.length_c   1.000
_cell.angle_alpha   90.00
_cell.angle_beta   90.00
_cell.angle_gamma   90.00
#
_symmetry.space_group_name_H-M   'P 1'
#
loop_
_entity.id
_entity.type
_entity.pdbx_description
1 polymer ?
#
loop_
_entity_poly.entity_id
_entity_poly.type
_entity_poly.pdbx_seq_one_letter_code
_entity_poly.pdbx_strand_id
1 'polypeptide(L)'
;MGPMTLFLIFLLLNGWTMLRFRQDKAAAIAGRRRIPEADLLGLALIGGSPGALLARHLFRHKTRKQPFSMLLQLIVLVQLGLVIGWFLL
;
A
#
# COMPACT_ATOMS: atom_id res chain seq x y z
N MET A 1 -18.76 15.30 -3.39
CA MET A 1 -17.78 14.87 -4.42
C MET A 1 -18.44 13.80 -5.27
N GLY A 2 -18.28 13.84 -6.60
CA GLY A 2 -18.88 12.84 -7.49
C GLY A 2 -18.11 11.51 -7.47
N PRO A 3 -18.73 10.40 -7.93
CA PRO A 3 -18.09 9.08 -7.95
C PRO A 3 -16.80 9.06 -8.80
N MET A 4 -16.78 9.79 -9.92
CA MET A 4 -15.56 9.90 -10.75
C MET A 4 -14.41 10.57 -10.02
N THR A 5 -14.68 11.61 -9.21
CA THR A 5 -13.65 12.29 -8.43
C THR A 5 -13.01 11.36 -7.40
N LEU A 6 -13.83 10.58 -6.70
CA LEU A 6 -13.35 9.60 -5.72
C LEU A 6 -12.50 8.51 -6.39
N PHE A 7 -12.93 8.04 -7.56
CA PHE A 7 -12.17 7.06 -8.34
C PHE A 7 -10.80 7.58 -8.77
N LEU A 8 -10.72 8.83 -9.24
CA LEU A 8 -9.45 9.46 -9.60
C LEU A 8 -8.51 9.62 -8.39
N ILE A 9 -9.03 10.07 -7.25
CA ILE A 9 -8.25 10.18 -6.00
C ILE A 9 -7.70 8.81 -5.60
N PHE A 10 -8.53 7.77 -5.68
CA PHE A 10 -8.13 6.41 -5.38
C PHE A 10 -7.00 5.91 -6.30
N LEU A 11 -7.11 6.14 -7.62
CA LEU A 11 -6.05 5.80 -8.57
C LEU A 11 -4.75 6.55 -8.28
N LEU A 12 -4.82 7.85 -8.01
CA LEU A 12 -3.66 8.67 -7.67
C LEU A 12 -2.98 8.20 -6.38
N LEU A 13 -3.76 7.90 -5.34
CA LEU A 13 -3.24 7.36 -4.08
C LEU A 13 -2.51 6.03 -4.29
N ASN A 14 -3.08 5.13 -5.08
CA ASN A 14 -2.45 3.85 -5.38
C ASN A 14 -1.19 3.98 -6.24
N GLY A 15 -1.21 4.87 -7.25
CA GLY A 15 -0.03 5.21 -8.04
C GLY A 15 1.09 5.82 -7.18
N TRP A 16 0.75 6.75 -6.30
CA TRP A 16 1.69 7.34 -5.33
C TRP A 16 2.28 6.29 -4.39
N THR A 17 1.44 5.40 -3.86
CA THR A 17 1.88 4.30 -2.99
C THR A 17 2.89 3.42 -3.71
N MET A 18 2.61 3.04 -4.96
CA MET A 18 3.53 2.23 -5.76
C MET A 18 4.86 2.96 -6.04
N LEU A 19 4.82 4.27 -6.29
CA LEU A 19 6.04 5.08 -6.46
C LEU A 19 6.90 5.09 -5.20
N ARG A 20 6.30 5.24 -4.01
CA ARG A 20 7.03 5.22 -2.73
C ARG A 20 7.70 3.88 -2.47
N PHE A 21 7.05 2.76 -2.78
CA PHE A 21 7.67 1.44 -2.69
C PHE A 21 8.85 1.29 -3.67
N ARG A 22 8.73 1.81 -4.90
CA ARG A 22 9.83 1.84 -5.87
C ARG A 22 11.00 2.69 -5.36
N GLN A 23 10.73 3.87 -4.80
CA GLN A 23 11.73 4.76 -4.21
C GLN A 23 12.48 4.08 -3.06
N ASP A 24 11.78 3.39 -2.15
CA ASP A 24 12.46 2.66 -1.07
C ASP A 24 13.37 1.56 -1.61
N LYS A 25 12.92 0.82 -2.64
CA LYS A 25 13.77 -0.19 -3.28
C LYS A 25 15.01 0.42 -3.93
N ALA A 26 14.85 1.54 -4.66
CA ALA A 26 15.97 2.23 -5.27
C ALA A 26 16.95 2.78 -4.23
N ALA A 27 16.44 3.35 -3.13
CA ALA A 27 17.25 3.82 -2.00
C ALA A 27 18.04 2.67 -1.36
N ALA A 28 17.42 1.49 -1.20
CA ALA A 28 18.10 0.31 -0.68
C ALA A 28 19.25 -0.17 -1.57
N ILE A 29 19.06 -0.16 -2.89
CA ILE A 29 20.10 -0.55 -3.85
C ILE A 29 21.24 0.48 -3.86
N ALA A 30 20.91 1.77 -3.79
CA ALA A 30 21.88 2.86 -3.81
C ALA A 30 22.53 3.16 -2.45
N GLY A 31 22.27 2.37 -1.40
CA GLY A 31 22.79 2.61 -0.05
C GLY A 31 22.32 3.92 0.60
N ARG A 32 21.21 4.50 0.12
CA ARG A 32 20.65 5.75 0.64
C ARG A 32 19.69 5.48 1.81
N ARG A 33 19.32 6.55 2.51
CA ARG A 33 18.32 6.49 3.58
C ARG A 33 17.00 5.92 3.04
N ARG A 34 16.53 4.84 3.66
CA ARG A 34 15.30 4.13 3.33
C ARG A 34 14.07 4.87 3.87
N ILE A 35 12.93 4.64 3.24
CA ILE A 35 11.64 5.16 3.70
C ILE A 35 11.21 4.35 4.93
N PRO A 36 10.75 5.00 6.02
CA PRO A 36 10.21 4.31 7.18
C PRO A 36 9.10 3.33 6.79
N GLU A 37 9.11 2.14 7.39
CA GLU A 37 8.07 1.12 7.13
C GLU A 37 6.67 1.63 7.52
N ALA A 38 6.59 2.47 8.55
CA ALA A 38 5.36 3.12 8.99
C ALA A 38 4.71 3.99 7.90
N ASP A 39 5.49 4.74 7.13
CA ASP A 39 4.97 5.60 6.05
C ASP A 39 4.35 4.75 4.93
N LEU A 40 5.02 3.66 4.56
CA LEU A 40 4.56 2.74 3.52
C LEU A 40 3.29 2.00 3.95
N LEU A 41 3.21 1.57 5.22
CA LEU A 41 2.01 0.95 5.79
C LEU A 41 0.88 1.96 5.99
N GLY A 42 1.19 3.21 6.35
CA GLY A 42 0.22 4.30 6.47
C GLY A 42 -0.48 4.58 5.13
N LEU A 43 0.28 4.62 4.03
CA LEU A 43 -0.29 4.75 2.68
C LEU A 43 -1.23 3.58 2.33
N ALA A 44 -0.85 2.36 2.69
CA ALA A 44 -1.73 1.20 2.49
C ALA A 44 -3.01 1.32 3.33
N LEU A 45 -2.90 1.77 4.59
CA LEU A 45 -4.01 1.90 5.53
C LEU A 45 -5.08 2.89 5.07
N ILE A 46 -4.69 4.02 4.47
CA ILE A 46 -5.63 5.05 4.00
C ILE A 46 -6.27 4.75 2.63
N GLY A 47 -6.00 3.59 2.04
CA GLY A 47 -6.61 3.14 0.79
C GLY A 47 -5.65 2.84 -0.37
N GLY A 48 -4.33 2.97 -0.14
CA GLY A 48 -3.29 2.60 -1.11
C GLY A 48 -2.95 1.11 -1.13
N SER A 49 -3.70 0.25 -0.42
CA SER A 49 -3.35 -1.16 -0.24
C SER A 49 -3.27 -1.96 -1.54
N PRO A 50 -4.10 -1.74 -2.59
CA PRO A 50 -3.91 -2.40 -3.89
C PRO A 50 -2.57 -2.04 -4.54
N GLY A 51 -2.20 -0.76 -4.54
CA GLY A 51 -0.93 -0.25 -5.05
C GLY A 51 0.25 -0.79 -4.25
N ALA A 52 0.11 -0.91 -2.92
CA ALA A 52 1.12 -1.53 -2.06
C ALA A 52 1.31 -3.02 -2.37
N LEU A 53 0.23 -3.79 -2.56
CA LEU A 53 0.29 -5.20 -2.94
C LEU A 53 0.92 -5.39 -4.33
N LEU A 54 0.51 -4.57 -5.30
CA LEU A 54 1.05 -4.60 -6.65
C LEU A 54 2.56 -4.26 -6.64
N ALA A 55 2.95 -3.19 -5.94
CA ALA A 55 4.34 -2.79 -5.79
C ALA A 55 5.17 -3.88 -5.09
N ARG A 56 4.60 -4.53 -4.06
CA ARG A 56 5.23 -5.63 -3.34
C ARG A 56 5.52 -6.81 -4.27
N HIS A 57 4.58 -7.17 -5.15
CA HIS A 57 4.77 -8.21 -6.16
C HIS A 57 5.80 -7.82 -7.23
N LEU A 58 5.61 -6.65 -7.87
CA LEU A 58 6.47 -6.19 -8.97
C LEU A 58 7.92 -5.97 -8.53
N PHE A 59 8.12 -5.37 -7.36
CA PHE A 59 9.44 -5.01 -6.87
C PHE A 59 10.02 -6.07 -5.92
N ARG A 60 9.32 -7.18 -5.65
CA ARG A 60 9.71 -8.21 -4.65
C ARG A 60 10.07 -7.57 -3.31
N HIS A 61 9.32 -6.53 -2.94
CA HIS A 61 9.66 -5.67 -1.82
C HIS A 61 9.29 -6.35 -0.50
N LYS A 62 10.29 -6.71 0.33
CA LYS A 62 10.08 -7.20 1.71
C LYS A 62 8.97 -8.28 1.83
N THR A 63 8.93 -9.23 0.89
CA THR A 63 7.90 -10.28 0.84
C THR A 63 7.94 -11.26 2.00
N ARG A 64 9.12 -11.47 2.60
CA ARG A 64 9.33 -12.36 3.77
C ARG A 64 9.75 -11.62 5.05
N LYS A 65 10.01 -10.30 4.96
CA LYS A 65 10.51 -9.54 6.11
C LYS A 65 9.35 -9.22 7.04
N GLN A 66 9.36 -9.83 8.22
CA GLN A 66 8.44 -9.46 9.30
C GLN A 66 9.02 -8.28 10.11
N PRO A 67 8.18 -7.40 10.68
CA PRO A 67 6.72 -7.47 10.75
C PRO A 67 5.97 -6.87 9.54
N PHE A 68 6.68 -6.29 8.57
CA PHE A 68 6.06 -5.52 7.47
C PHE A 68 5.02 -6.32 6.66
N SER A 69 5.36 -7.55 6.25
CA SER A 69 4.45 -8.37 5.44
C SER A 69 3.13 -8.67 6.17
N MET A 70 3.22 -9.01 7.47
CA MET A 70 2.07 -9.32 8.30
C MET A 70 1.17 -8.10 8.50
N LEU A 71 1.76 -6.92 8.78
CA LEU A 71 1.00 -5.69 8.94
C LEU A 71 0.27 -5.28 7.66
N LEU A 72 0.92 -5.41 6.49
CA LEU A 72 0.26 -5.12 5.21
C LEU A 72 -0.90 -6.08 4.95
N GLN A 73 -0.74 -7.37 5.25
CA GLN A 73 -1.82 -8.36 5.11
C GLN A 73 -2.99 -8.06 6.05
N LEU A 74 -2.71 -7.67 7.29
CA LEU A 74 -3.73 -7.27 8.26
C LEU A 74 -4.52 -6.06 7.78
N ILE A 75 -3.84 -5.03 7.25
CA ILE A 75 -4.49 -3.84 6.67
C ILE A 75 -5.47 -4.23 5.56
N VAL A 76 -5.02 -5.07 4.63
CA VAL A 76 -5.85 -5.54 3.50
C VAL A 76 -7.05 -6.33 4.02
N LEU A 77 -6.85 -7.23 4.98
CA LEU A 77 -7.91 -8.05 5.55
C LEU A 77 -8.98 -7.20 6.25
N VAL A 78 -8.56 -6.21 7.04
CA VAL A 78 -9.48 -5.27 7.70
C VAL A 78 -10.27 -4.46 6.67
N GLN A 79 -9.61 -3.92 5.64
CA GLN A 79 -10.30 -3.15 4.60
C GLN A 79 -11.32 -4.00 3.83
N LEU A 80 -10.97 -5.24 3.46
CA LEU A 80 -11.90 -6.16 2.81
C LEU A 80 -13.08 -6.52 3.71
N GLY A 81 -12.82 -6.79 4.99
CA GLY A 81 -13.87 -7.07 5.97
C GLY A 81 -14.85 -5.91 6.15
N LEU A 82 -14.36 -4.67 6.17
CA LEU A 82 -15.20 -3.47 6.23
C LEU A 82 -16.06 -3.30 4.98
N VAL A 83 -15.48 -3.50 3.79
CA VAL A 83 -16.21 -3.42 2.52
C VAL A 83 -17.30 -4.50 2.47
N ILE A 84 -16.95 -5.75 2.78
CA ILE A 84 -17.91 -6.87 2.77
C ILE A 84 -19.01 -6.63 3.81
N GLY A 85 -18.66 -6.23 5.04
CA GLY A 85 -19.63 -5.92 6.09
C GLY A 85 -20.58 -4.80 5.69
N TRP A 86 -20.09 -3.75 5.03
CA TRP A 86 -20.91 -2.67 4.49
C TRP A 86 -21.88 -3.16 3.39
N PHE A 87 -21.48 -4.13 2.57
CA PHE A 87 -22.35 -4.70 1.53
C PHE A 87 -23.40 -5.68 2.06
N LEU A 88 -23.18 -6.28 3.23
CA LEU A 88 -24.08 -7.27 3.83
C LEU A 88 -25.10 -6.66 4.80
N LEU A 89 -24.89 -5.42 5.24
CA LEU A 89 -25.80 -4.63 6.07
C LEU A 89 -26.75 -3.79 5.21
#